data_AF-A0A5S5DU56-F1
#
_entry.id   AF-A0A5S5DU56-F1
#
_cell.length_a   1.000
_cell.length_b   1.000
_cell.length_c   1.000
_cell.angle_alpha   90.00
_cell.angle_beta   90.00
_cell.angle_gamma   90.00
#
_symmetry.space_group_name_H-M   'P 1'
#
loop_
_entity.id
_entity.type
_entity.pdbx_description
1 polymer ?
#
loop_
_entity_poly.entity_id
_entity_poly.type
_entity_poly.pdbx_seq_one_letter_code
_entity_poly.pdbx_strand_id
1 'polypeptide(L)'
;MGKGAFITVHNKSNSLIKIETGGTQCMYGTGDWSNLIPSGNTSKRQYIEAKSSGIPCCCEHSSVDYGISILNTQTGEFQNVGGFNLYESGNNWSSTYVSSNSTVSVTPGEQFTVTVTFNG
;
A
#
# COMPACT_ATOMS: atom_id res chain seq x y z
N MET A 1 3.33 11.05 20.42
CA MET A 1 2.17 10.82 19.53
C MET A 1 2.76 10.23 18.25
N GLY A 2 2.20 9.11 17.77
CA GLY A 2 2.64 8.46 16.53
C GLY A 2 2.61 9.44 15.36
N LYS A 3 3.52 9.28 14.41
CA LYS A 3 3.53 10.10 13.20
C LYS A 3 2.72 9.36 12.14
N GLY A 4 1.75 10.06 11.57
CA GLY A 4 0.84 9.50 10.59
C GLY A 4 1.18 9.92 9.17
N ALA A 5 0.87 9.05 8.22
CA ALA A 5 0.79 9.38 6.81
C ALA A 5 -0.56 8.93 6.26
N PHE A 6 -0.94 9.48 5.11
CA PHE A 6 -2.09 8.99 4.38
C PHE A 6 -1.65 8.28 3.12
N ILE A 7 -2.41 7.28 2.71
CA ILE A 7 -2.23 6.56 1.45
C ILE A 7 -3.52 6.63 0.61
N THR A 8 -3.36 6.68 -0.70
CA THR A 8 -4.45 6.49 -1.65
C THR A 8 -3.97 5.70 -2.85
N VAL A 9 -4.81 4.79 -3.34
CA VAL A 9 -4.50 3.90 -4.45
C VAL A 9 -5.36 4.27 -5.65
N HIS A 10 -4.75 4.64 -6.76
CA HIS A 10 -5.42 4.89 -8.04
C HIS A 10 -5.33 3.65 -8.92
N ASN A 11 -6.47 3.05 -9.26
CA ASN A 11 -6.51 1.95 -10.20
C ASN A 11 -6.65 2.49 -11.63
N LYS A 12 -5.54 2.53 -12.37
CA LYS A 12 -5.48 2.85 -13.80
C LYS A 12 -5.34 1.59 -14.67
N SER A 13 -5.58 0.41 -14.11
CA SER A 13 -5.65 -0.83 -14.90
C SER A 13 -7.04 -1.03 -15.51
N ASN A 14 -7.16 -2.00 -16.40
CA ASN A 14 -8.45 -2.47 -16.94
C ASN A 14 -9.13 -3.52 -16.04
N SER A 15 -8.55 -3.84 -14.87
CA SER A 15 -9.00 -4.91 -13.99
C SER A 15 -9.47 -4.38 -12.65
N LEU A 16 -10.30 -5.16 -11.96
CA LEU A 16 -10.64 -4.92 -10.57
C LEU A 16 -9.43 -5.29 -9.70
N ILE A 17 -9.01 -4.40 -8.79
CA ILE A 17 -7.84 -4.66 -7.92
C ILE A 17 -8.26 -4.84 -6.46
N LYS A 18 -7.50 -5.69 -5.78
CA LYS A 18 -7.53 -5.92 -4.34
C LYS A 18 -6.19 -5.51 -3.75
N ILE A 19 -6.23 -4.80 -2.63
CA ILE A 19 -5.06 -4.46 -1.82
C ILE A 19 -5.14 -5.23 -0.51
N GLU A 20 -4.04 -5.82 -0.08
CA GLU A 20 -3.96 -6.54 1.18
C GLU A 20 -2.77 -6.03 1.98
N THR A 21 -2.97 -5.82 3.28
CA THR A 21 -1.86 -5.55 4.19
C THR A 21 -1.13 -6.86 4.48
N GLY A 22 0.17 -6.88 4.26
CA GLY A 22 1.06 -8.00 4.57
C GLY A 22 1.69 -7.87 5.95
N GLY A 23 3.03 -8.02 6.01
CA GLY A 23 3.80 -7.85 7.22
C GLY A 23 3.74 -6.43 7.78
N THR A 24 3.74 -6.30 9.10
CA THR A 24 3.86 -5.00 9.78
C THR A 24 4.95 -5.06 10.83
N GLN A 25 5.77 -4.01 10.89
CA GLN A 25 6.72 -3.77 11.97
C GLN A 25 6.44 -2.38 12.51
N CYS A 26 6.00 -2.27 13.76
CA CYS A 26 5.86 -0.97 14.43
C CYS A 26 4.95 0.04 13.69
N MET A 27 4.10 -0.45 12.78
CA MET A 27 3.19 0.36 12.00
C MET A 27 1.78 -0.18 12.15
N TYR A 28 0.82 0.72 12.35
CA TYR A 28 -0.60 0.42 12.31
C TYR A 28 -1.14 0.92 10.97
N GLY A 29 -1.05 0.06 9.97
CA GLY A 29 -1.46 0.32 8.59
C GLY A 29 -2.69 -0.48 8.18
N THR A 30 -3.68 -0.62 9.07
CA THR A 30 -4.97 -1.24 8.70
C THR A 30 -5.78 -0.24 7.89
N GLY A 31 -5.61 -0.26 6.57
CA GLY A 31 -6.57 0.38 5.68
C GLY A 31 -7.84 -0.48 5.60
N ASP A 32 -8.99 0.16 5.48
CA ASP A 32 -10.20 -0.49 4.99
C ASP A 32 -10.03 -0.80 3.49
N TRP A 33 -9.20 -1.80 3.22
CA TRP A 33 -8.93 -2.34 1.88
C TRP A 33 -9.95 -3.42 1.48
N SER A 34 -10.93 -3.69 2.34
CA SER A 34 -11.96 -4.70 2.12
C SER A 34 -12.80 -4.46 0.86
N ASN A 35 -12.74 -3.24 0.33
CA ASN A 35 -13.36 -2.86 -0.92
C ASN A 35 -12.40 -3.04 -2.10
N LEU A 36 -12.85 -3.83 -3.07
CA LEU A 36 -12.22 -3.91 -4.39
C LEU A 36 -12.27 -2.53 -5.07
N ILE A 37 -11.19 -2.14 -5.74
CA ILE A 37 -11.09 -0.84 -6.40
C ILE A 37 -11.32 -1.06 -7.90
N PRO A 38 -12.45 -0.61 -8.49
CA PRO A 38 -12.73 -0.81 -9.91
C PRO A 38 -11.74 -0.08 -10.82
N SER A 39 -11.67 -0.50 -12.07
CA SER A 39 -10.90 0.19 -13.12
C SER A 39 -11.29 1.67 -13.20
N GLY A 40 -10.30 2.55 -13.30
CA GLY A 40 -10.47 4.01 -13.37
C GLY A 40 -10.80 4.68 -12.03
N ASN A 41 -11.02 3.92 -10.95
CA ASN A 41 -11.39 4.45 -9.65
C ASN A 41 -10.20 4.59 -8.70
N THR A 42 -10.46 5.30 -7.60
CA THR A 42 -9.49 5.59 -6.54
C THR A 42 -10.01 5.02 -5.23
N SER A 43 -9.14 4.41 -4.43
CA SER A 43 -9.49 3.93 -3.09
C SER A 43 -9.91 5.10 -2.19
N LYS A 44 -10.63 4.80 -1.11
CA LYS A 44 -10.72 5.76 0.00
C LYS A 44 -9.31 6.06 0.51
N ARG A 45 -9.12 7.30 0.97
CA ARG A 45 -7.90 7.71 1.67
C ARG A 45 -7.79 6.92 2.96
N GLN A 46 -6.68 6.22 3.16
CA GLN A 46 -6.42 5.43 4.36
C GLN A 46 -5.35 6.12 5.20
N TYR A 47 -5.52 6.10 6.52
CA TYR A 47 -4.53 6.59 7.47
C TYR A 47 -3.61 5.45 7.90
N ILE A 48 -2.31 5.74 7.98
CA ILE A 48 -1.28 4.82 8.42
C ILE A 48 -0.53 5.50 9.55
N GLU A 49 -0.41 4.83 10.69
CA GLU A 49 0.30 5.35 11.85
C GLU A 49 1.59 4.58 12.09
N ALA A 50 2.73 5.27 12.03
CA ALA A 50 3.96 4.73 12.60
C ALA A 50 3.87 4.87 14.13
N LYS A 51 4.06 3.77 14.85
CA LYS A 51 4.13 3.82 16.31
C LYS A 51 5.38 4.60 16.69
N SER A 52 5.22 5.85 17.12
CA SER A 52 6.32 6.53 17.79
C SER A 52 6.55 5.81 19.11
N SER A 53 7.74 5.21 19.28
CA SER A 53 8.37 4.97 20.58
C SER A 53 7.61 4.09 21.59
N GLY A 54 7.38 2.82 21.28
CA GLY A 54 7.09 1.79 22.30
C GLY A 54 7.98 0.57 22.07
N ILE A 55 8.74 0.12 23.07
CA ILE A 55 9.61 -1.07 22.98
C ILE A 55 8.79 -2.23 22.39
N PRO A 56 9.23 -2.90 21.30
CA PRO A 56 10.57 -2.87 20.68
C PRO A 56 10.78 -1.83 19.55
N CYS A 57 9.81 -0.97 19.26
CA CYS A 57 9.82 0.00 18.16
C CYS A 57 10.68 1.25 18.36
N CYS A 58 11.48 1.32 19.43
CA CYS A 58 12.23 2.52 19.79
C CYS A 58 13.38 2.85 18.83
N CYS A 59 13.84 1.88 18.06
CA CYS A 59 15.26 1.85 17.74
C CYS A 59 15.60 1.56 16.27
N GLU A 60 14.67 1.15 15.41
CA GLU A 60 15.06 0.67 14.06
C GLU A 60 14.28 1.26 12.89
N HIS A 61 12.95 1.21 12.84
CA HIS A 61 12.07 1.85 11.85
C HIS A 61 10.67 1.22 11.99
N SER A 62 9.66 1.88 11.43
CA SER A 62 8.33 1.31 11.23
C SER A 62 8.17 0.91 9.77
N SER A 63 7.51 -0.22 9.48
CA SER A 63 7.20 -0.63 8.11
C SER A 63 5.88 -1.37 7.98
N VAL A 64 5.33 -1.34 6.77
CA VAL A 64 4.16 -2.14 6.36
C VAL A 64 4.30 -2.57 4.91
N ASP A 65 4.00 -3.84 4.65
CA ASP A 65 3.89 -4.39 3.30
C ASP A 65 2.46 -4.30 2.79
N TYR A 66 2.31 -4.04 1.50
CA TYR A 66 1.05 -4.13 0.78
C TYR A 66 1.18 -5.04 -0.44
N GLY A 67 0.31 -6.03 -0.53
CA GLY A 67 0.12 -6.86 -1.71
C GLY A 67 -0.98 -6.30 -2.61
N ILE A 68 -0.80 -6.42 -3.92
CA ILE A 68 -1.76 -6.01 -4.94
C ILE A 68 -2.09 -7.21 -5.81
N SER A 69 -3.38 -7.48 -5.95
CA SER A 69 -3.90 -8.56 -6.79
C SER A 69 -4.95 -8.03 -7.75
N ILE A 70 -5.00 -8.57 -8.98
CA ILE A 70 -6.08 -8.32 -9.95
C ILE A 70 -7.08 -9.47 -9.91
N LEU A 71 -8.37 -9.20 -10.12
CA LEU A 71 -9.37 -10.24 -10.34
C LEU A 71 -9.29 -10.71 -11.80
N ASN A 72 -9.06 -12.00 -12.01
CA ASN A 72 -9.29 -12.64 -13.29
C ASN A 72 -10.80 -12.89 -13.44
N THR A 73 -11.45 -12.20 -14.39
CA THR A 73 -12.90 -12.29 -14.59
C THR A 73 -13.36 -13.60 -15.23
N GLN A 74 -12.44 -14.36 -15.84
CA GLN A 74 -12.73 -15.65 -16.47
C GLN A 74 -12.74 -16.77 -15.43
N THR A 75 -11.81 -16.74 -14.46
CA THR A 75 -11.68 -17.76 -13.42
C THR A 75 -12.31 -17.36 -12.08
N GLY A 76 -12.53 -16.07 -11.86
CA GLY A 76 -12.96 -15.53 -10.57
C GLY A 76 -11.85 -15.47 -9.51
N GLU A 77 -10.60 -15.76 -9.89
CA GLU A 77 -9.48 -15.85 -8.95
C GLU A 77 -8.67 -14.55 -8.88
N PHE A 78 -8.11 -14.27 -7.72
CA PHE A 78 -7.16 -13.16 -7.53
C PHE A 78 -5.75 -13.59 -7.90
N GLN A 79 -5.12 -12.86 -8.82
CA GLN A 79 -3.74 -13.06 -9.22
C GLN A 79 -2.87 -11.94 -8.65
N ASN A 80 -1.86 -12.30 -7.86
CA ASN A 80 -0.92 -11.32 -7.32
C ASN A 80 -0.08 -10.72 -8.45
N VAL A 81 -0.05 -9.39 -8.53
CA VAL A 81 0.67 -8.63 -9.57
C VAL A 81 1.81 -7.79 -9.01
N GLY A 82 2.00 -7.79 -7.69
CA GLY A 82 3.06 -7.07 -7.03
C GLY A 82 2.69 -6.53 -5.66
N GLY A 83 3.54 -5.64 -5.17
CA GLY A 83 3.35 -4.98 -3.89
C GLY A 83 4.31 -3.82 -3.68
N PHE A 84 4.18 -3.17 -2.53
CA PHE A 84 5.09 -2.12 -2.09
C PHE A 84 5.21 -2.17 -0.58
N ASN A 85 6.37 -1.75 -0.06
CA ASN A 85 6.58 -1.54 1.36
C ASN A 85 6.64 -0.03 1.62
N LEU A 86 6.03 0.42 2.71
CA LEU A 86 6.22 1.76 3.26
C LEU A 86 7.06 1.68 4.52
N TYR A 87 8.09 2.52 4.60
CA TYR A 87 8.97 2.66 5.77
C TYR A 87 8.83 4.05 6.37
N GLU A 88 8.97 4.13 7.69
CA GLU A 88 9.10 5.37 8.44
C GLU A 88 10.29 5.26 9.41
N SER A 89 11.17 6.25 9.39
CA SER A 89 12.25 6.38 10.36
C SER A 89 12.49 7.85 10.72
N GLY A 90 12.20 8.23 11.96
CA GLY A 90 12.48 9.56 12.48
C GLY A 90 11.79 10.68 11.70
N ASN A 91 10.55 10.45 11.25
CA ASN A 91 9.76 11.29 10.34
C ASN A 91 10.13 11.23 8.86
N ASN A 92 11.09 10.39 8.48
CA ASN A 92 11.44 10.20 7.08
C ASN A 92 10.67 9.00 6.57
N TRP A 93 9.74 9.31 5.69
CA TRP A 93 8.85 8.37 5.03
C TRP A 93 9.44 7.98 3.69
N SER A 94 9.57 6.68 3.44
CA SER A 94 10.08 6.14 2.19
C SER A 94 9.27 4.93 1.76
N SER A 95 9.47 4.50 0.51
CA SER A 95 8.78 3.33 -0.02
C SER A 95 9.72 2.54 -0.92
N THR A 96 9.69 1.22 -0.83
CA THR A 96 10.31 0.35 -1.83
C THR A 96 9.22 -0.37 -2.60
N TYR A 97 9.45 -0.50 -3.91
CA TYR A 97 8.56 -1.24 -4.78
C TYR A 97 9.03 -2.69 -4.89
N VAL A 98 8.09 -3.64 -4.77
CA VAL A 98 8.35 -5.07 -4.89
C VAL A 98 7.47 -5.63 -6.01
N SER A 99 7.85 -5.41 -7.27
CA SER A 99 7.33 -6.22 -8.39
C SER A 99 8.16 -6.08 -9.67
N SER A 100 8.14 -7.15 -10.48
CA SER A 100 8.79 -7.27 -11.78
C SER A 100 7.99 -6.66 -12.93
N ASN A 101 6.72 -6.31 -12.71
CA ASN A 101 5.86 -5.67 -13.70
C ASN A 101 5.72 -4.20 -13.31
N SER A 102 5.81 -3.27 -14.26
CA SER A 102 5.87 -1.80 -14.05
C SER A 102 4.55 -1.18 -13.54
N THR A 103 3.84 -1.88 -12.67
CA THR A 103 2.42 -1.68 -12.41
C THR A 103 2.13 -0.87 -11.18
N VAL A 104 3.10 -0.52 -10.34
CA VAL A 104 2.87 0.32 -9.17
C VAL A 104 3.94 1.40 -9.05
N SER A 105 3.52 2.64 -8.90
CA SER A 105 4.39 3.75 -8.51
C SER A 105 3.93 4.34 -7.19
N VAL A 106 4.88 4.70 -6.32
CA VAL A 106 4.61 5.36 -5.05
C VAL A 106 5.31 6.71 -5.07
N THR A 107 4.54 7.79 -4.92
CA THR A 107 5.09 9.15 -4.81
C THR A 107 5.02 9.62 -3.35
N PRO A 108 6.16 9.91 -2.71
CA PRO A 108 6.19 10.44 -1.35
C PRO A 108 5.78 11.93 -1.32
N GLY A 109 5.11 12.35 -0.25
CA GLY A 109 4.63 13.71 0.02
C GLY A 109 3.98 13.78 1.41
N GLU A 110 3.16 14.81 1.71
CA GLU A 110 2.27 14.79 2.90
C GLU A 110 1.29 13.60 2.89
N GLN A 111 1.12 13.00 1.71
CA GLN A 111 0.34 11.81 1.43
C GLN A 111 1.09 10.95 0.41
N PHE A 112 1.17 9.64 0.66
CA PHE A 112 1.63 8.67 -0.32
C PHE A 112 0.56 8.42 -1.36
N THR A 113 0.91 8.64 -2.62
CA THR A 113 0.06 8.30 -3.74
C THR A 113 0.58 7.04 -4.40
N VAL A 114 -0.25 6.00 -4.44
CA VAL A 114 0.06 4.72 -5.10
C VAL A 114 -0.74 4.66 -6.39
N THR A 115 -0.08 4.56 -7.53
CA THR A 115 -0.76 4.41 -8.82
C THR A 115 -0.55 3.00 -9.34
N VAL A 116 -1.64 2.27 -9.57
CA VAL A 116 -1.62 0.93 -10.14
C VAL A 116 -1.95 1.00 -11.64
N THR A 117 -1.02 0.67 -12.52
CA THR A 117 -1.20 0.61 -13.98
C THR A 117 -1.01 -0.83 -14.46
N PHE A 118 -2.01 -1.47 -15.04
CA PHE A 118 -1.84 -2.80 -15.64
C PHE A 118 -2.57 -2.84 -16.99
N ASN A 119 -1.79 -3.03 -18.05
CA ASN A 119 -2.26 -3.18 -19.42
C ASN A 119 -2.20 -4.67 -19.78
N GLY A 120 -3.03 -5.47 -19.12
CA GLY A 120 -3.31 -6.85 -19.54
C GLY A 120 -4.29 -6.88 -20.69
#